data_AF-A0A6P0IXQ4-F1
#
_entry.id   AF-A0A6P0IXQ4-F1
#
_cell.length_a   1.000
_cell.length_b   1.000
_cell.length_c   1.000
_cell.angle_alpha   90.00
_cell.angle_beta   90.00
_cell.angle_gamma   90.00
#
_symmetry.space_group_name_H-M   'P 1'
#
loop_
_entity.id
_entity.type
_entity.pdbx_description
1 polymer ?
#
loop_
_entity_poly.entity_id
_entity_poly.type
_entity_poly.pdbx_seq_one_letter_code
_entity_poly.pdbx_strand_id
1 'polypeptide(L)'
;YFYFQAQQKAQLEGTGSVDESYFRYDGPIPQSQETGVVMLADACEAALRSLKEVTPETALTVVNKILKARWQDNQLVDSGLTRQDLSKIAQVFIRVWQQYNHQRIAYPKGALNCQSSPK
;
A
#
# COMPACT_ATOMS: atom_id res chain seq x y z
N TYR A 1 -1.49 11.80 7.60
CA TYR A 1 -2.71 12.60 7.37
C TYR A 1 -2.97 13.55 8.53
N PHE A 2 -3.26 13.05 9.74
CA PHE A 2 -3.58 13.89 10.91
C PHE A 2 -2.46 14.89 11.28
N TYR A 3 -1.21 14.44 11.31
CA TYR A 3 -0.06 15.35 11.51
C TYR A 3 -0.03 16.47 10.46
N PHE A 4 -0.22 16.13 9.18
CA PHE A 4 -0.24 17.10 8.08
C PHE A 4 -1.43 18.09 8.20
N GLN A 5 -2.60 17.63 8.66
CA GLN A 5 -3.72 18.53 8.96
C GLN A 5 -3.41 19.46 10.13
N ALA A 6 -2.80 18.95 11.20
CA ALA A 6 -2.40 19.74 12.36
C ALA A 6 -1.36 20.80 11.98
N GLN A 7 -0.34 20.44 11.18
CA GLN A 7 0.65 21.38 10.66
C GLN A 7 0.02 22.49 9.82
N GLN A 8 -0.86 22.15 8.88
CA GLN A 8 -1.55 23.17 8.08
C GLN A 8 -2.39 24.11 8.94
N LYS A 9 -3.11 23.57 9.91
CA LYS A 9 -3.90 24.38 10.85
C LYS A 9 -3.01 25.32 11.67
N ALA A 10 -1.91 24.81 12.21
CA ALA A 10 -0.99 25.63 13.00
C ALA A 10 -0.33 26.74 12.16
N GLN A 11 -0.07 26.47 10.87
CA GLN A 11 0.46 27.46 9.94
C GLN A 11 -0.57 28.55 9.59
N LEU A 12 -1.85 28.19 9.46
CA LEU A 12 -2.94 29.15 9.26
C LEU A 12 -3.21 30.01 10.50
N GLU A 13 -3.11 29.43 11.69
CA GLU A 13 -3.40 30.09 12.97
C GLU A 13 -2.17 30.82 13.55
N GLY A 14 -0.98 30.65 12.96
CA GLY A 14 0.27 31.25 13.43
C GLY A 14 0.78 30.68 14.75
N THR A 15 0.33 29.48 15.14
CA THR A 15 0.58 28.86 16.46
C THR A 15 1.90 28.08 16.55
N GLY A 16 2.74 28.11 15.52
CA GLY A 16 4.08 27.52 15.51
C GLY A 16 4.12 26.09 14.95
N SER A 17 5.21 25.36 15.22
CA SER A 17 5.42 23.99 14.72
C SER A 17 4.72 22.95 15.59
N VAL A 18 3.99 22.03 14.95
CA VAL A 18 3.40 20.86 15.62
C VAL A 18 4.46 19.78 15.79
N ASP A 19 4.59 19.23 17.01
CA ASP A 19 5.47 18.10 17.26
C ASP A 19 4.86 16.81 16.67
N GLU A 20 5.67 16.11 15.88
CA GLU A 20 5.29 14.87 15.19
C GLU A 20 5.10 13.71 16.17
N SER A 21 5.75 13.74 17.33
CA SER A 21 5.69 12.69 18.35
C SER A 21 4.25 12.37 18.79
N TYR A 22 3.38 13.39 18.89
CA TYR A 22 1.97 13.25 19.25
C TYR A 22 1.12 12.49 18.21
N PHE A 23 1.66 12.26 17.01
CA PHE A 23 0.97 11.58 15.91
C PHE A 23 1.65 10.27 15.51
N ARG A 24 2.64 9.82 16.30
CA ARG A 24 3.30 8.53 16.13
C ARG A 24 2.73 7.53 17.12
N TYR A 25 2.75 6.26 16.73
CA TYR A 25 2.46 5.17 17.65
C TYR A 25 3.61 5.00 18.64
N ASP A 26 3.29 4.59 19.87
CA ASP A 26 4.28 4.41 20.95
C ASP A 26 5.35 3.35 20.63
N GLY A 27 5.04 2.40 19.74
CA GLY A 27 5.94 1.34 19.34
C GLY A 27 5.81 0.06 20.17
N PRO A 28 6.73 -0.91 20.00
CA PRO A 28 8.01 -0.80 19.29
C PRO A 28 7.85 -0.83 17.76
N ILE A 29 8.91 -0.43 17.04
CA ILE A 29 9.03 -0.74 15.61
C ILE A 29 9.12 -2.27 15.41
N PRO A 30 8.85 -2.81 14.20
CA PRO A 30 8.90 -4.23 13.93
C PRO A 30 10.24 -4.85 14.34
N GLN A 31 10.16 -5.91 15.15
CA GLN A 31 11.30 -6.62 15.74
C GLN A 31 11.66 -7.90 14.98
N SER A 32 10.93 -8.19 13.89
CA SER A 32 11.15 -9.37 13.06
C SER A 32 10.84 -9.09 11.61
N GLN A 33 11.32 -9.95 10.70
CA GLN A 33 11.07 -9.79 9.28
C GLN A 33 9.56 -9.91 8.97
N GLU A 34 8.87 -10.82 9.66
CA GLU A 34 7.44 -11.04 9.50
C GLU A 34 6.64 -9.79 9.89
N THR A 35 6.93 -9.21 11.05
CA THR A 35 6.24 -8.00 11.51
C THR A 35 6.54 -6.80 10.60
N GLY A 36 7.75 -6.70 10.06
CA GLY A 36 8.10 -5.69 9.05
C GLY A 36 7.31 -5.88 7.75
N VAL A 37 7.17 -7.12 7.27
CA VAL A 37 6.37 -7.44 6.09
C VAL A 37 4.88 -7.14 6.32
N VAL A 38 4.34 -7.45 7.50
CA VAL A 38 2.94 -7.14 7.84
C VAL A 38 2.69 -5.63 7.82
N MET A 39 3.57 -4.83 8.45
CA MET A 39 3.48 -3.36 8.41
C MET A 39 3.45 -2.83 6.97
N LEU A 40 4.34 -3.34 6.11
CA LEU A 40 4.40 -2.93 4.72
C LEU A 40 3.16 -3.34 3.94
N ALA A 41 2.66 -4.56 4.16
CA ALA A 41 1.50 -5.10 3.48
C ALA A 41 0.23 -4.31 3.80
N ASP A 42 -0.01 -4.01 5.08
CA ASP A 42 -1.15 -3.20 5.54
C ASP A 42 -1.16 -1.82 4.89
N ALA A 43 -0.03 -1.11 4.95
CA ALA A 43 0.12 0.21 4.35
C ALA A 43 -0.10 0.19 2.83
N CYS A 44 0.41 -0.83 2.14
CA CYS A 44 0.22 -0.99 0.70
C CYS A 44 -1.22 -1.34 0.33
N GLU A 45 -1.89 -2.23 1.06
CA GLU A 45 -3.30 -2.58 0.82
C GLU A 45 -4.18 -1.34 0.97
N ALA A 46 -4.05 -0.62 2.08
CA ALA A 46 -4.86 0.56 2.36
C ALA A 46 -4.68 1.64 1.27
N ALA A 47 -3.43 1.86 0.85
CA ALA A 47 -3.12 2.83 -0.19
C ALA A 47 -3.70 2.40 -1.56
N LEU A 48 -3.46 1.16 -1.99
CA LEU A 48 -3.95 0.67 -3.28
C LEU A 48 -5.48 0.60 -3.33
N ARG A 49 -6.13 0.23 -2.22
CA ARG A 49 -7.59 0.17 -2.11
C ARG A 49 -8.26 1.53 -2.20
N SER A 50 -7.56 2.59 -1.80
CA SER A 50 -8.10 3.96 -1.86
C SER A 50 -8.14 4.56 -3.27
N LEU A 51 -7.46 3.93 -4.24
CA LEU A 51 -7.37 4.40 -5.62
C LEU A 51 -8.51 3.83 -6.48
N LYS A 52 -9.13 4.68 -7.31
CA LYS A 52 -10.30 4.30 -8.13
C LYS A 52 -9.96 3.43 -9.34
N GLU A 53 -8.93 3.81 -10.09
CA GLU A 53 -8.43 3.07 -11.24
C GLU A 53 -6.93 2.94 -11.10
N VAL A 54 -6.44 1.70 -11.00
CA VAL A 54 -5.04 1.41 -10.75
C VAL A 54 -4.51 0.50 -11.83
N THR A 55 -3.50 0.99 -12.55
CA THR A 55 -2.70 0.14 -13.44
C THR A 55 -1.56 -0.52 -12.66
N PRO A 56 -1.01 -1.65 -13.13
CA PRO A 56 0.15 -2.29 -12.51
C PRO A 56 1.34 -1.36 -12.27
N GLU A 57 1.61 -0.43 -13.20
CA GLU A 57 2.72 0.52 -13.13
C GLU A 57 2.47 1.56 -12.03
N THR A 58 1.23 2.04 -11.94
CA THR A 58 0.79 2.98 -10.90
C THR A 58 0.85 2.30 -9.53
N ALA A 59 0.37 1.06 -9.42
CA ALA A 59 0.45 0.26 -8.21
C ALA A 59 1.90 0.10 -7.74
N LEU A 60 2.80 -0.30 -8.65
CA LEU A 60 4.22 -0.48 -8.35
C LEU A 60 4.86 0.83 -7.87
N THR A 61 4.49 1.95 -8.47
CA THR A 61 4.97 3.27 -8.05
C THR A 61 4.52 3.61 -6.63
N VAL A 62 3.26 3.34 -6.29
CA VAL A 62 2.71 3.59 -4.95
C VAL A 62 3.38 2.68 -3.91
N VAL A 63 3.50 1.38 -4.19
CA VAL A 63 4.17 0.42 -3.30
C VAL A 63 5.61 0.85 -3.04
N ASN A 64 6.39 1.18 -4.07
CA ASN A 64 7.77 1.64 -3.90
C ASN A 64 7.87 2.93 -3.06
N LYS A 65 6.94 3.87 -3.23
CA LYS A 65 6.90 5.09 -2.40
C LYS A 65 6.68 4.76 -0.93
N ILE A 66 5.77 3.85 -0.60
CA ILE A 66 5.48 3.43 0.77
C ILE A 66 6.69 2.73 1.41
N LEU A 67 7.27 1.76 0.70
CA LEU A 67 8.45 1.03 1.19
C LEU A 67 9.63 1.99 1.43
N LYS A 68 9.86 2.92 0.50
CA LYS A 68 10.89 3.95 0.65
C LYS A 68 10.62 4.86 1.84
N ALA A 69 9.38 5.29 2.05
CA ALA A 69 9.01 6.14 3.19
C ALA A 69 9.28 5.44 4.53
N ARG A 70 8.89 4.16 4.66
CA ARG A 70 9.15 3.37 5.88
C ARG A 70 10.64 3.15 6.13
N TRP A 71 11.41 2.92 5.06
CA TRP A 71 12.86 2.80 5.15
C TRP A 71 13.53 4.10 5.62
N GLN A 72 13.14 5.23 5.02
CA GLN A 72 13.71 6.55 5.36
C GLN A 72 13.32 6.99 6.78
N ASP A 73 12.18 6.55 7.27
CA ASP A 73 11.69 6.79 8.63
C ASP A 73 12.29 5.83 9.68
N ASN A 74 13.28 5.02 9.30
CA ASN A 74 13.91 4.00 10.14
C ASN A 74 12.93 3.01 10.79
N GLN A 75 11.73 2.84 10.23
CA GLN A 75 10.69 1.95 10.79
C GLN A 75 11.03 0.47 10.65
N LEU A 76 12.10 0.11 9.94
CA LEU A 76 12.46 -1.28 9.66
C LEU A 76 13.82 -1.67 10.25
N VAL A 77 14.48 -0.77 11.00
CA VAL A 77 15.86 -0.97 11.46
C VAL A 77 16.02 -2.21 12.35
N ASP A 78 15.04 -2.51 13.20
CA ASP A 78 15.08 -3.66 14.12
C ASP A 78 14.45 -4.93 13.50
N SER A 79 13.90 -4.85 12.30
CA SER A 79 13.17 -5.97 11.68
C SER A 79 14.08 -7.02 11.05
N GLY A 80 15.35 -6.69 10.81
CA GLY A 80 16.28 -7.52 10.05
C GLY A 80 16.00 -7.57 8.54
N LEU A 81 15.09 -6.73 8.02
CA LEU A 81 14.85 -6.58 6.58
C LEU A 81 15.95 -5.73 5.94
N THR A 82 16.44 -6.17 4.78
CA THR A 82 17.42 -5.43 4.00
C THR A 82 16.76 -4.64 2.88
N ARG A 83 17.51 -3.68 2.30
CA ARG A 83 17.06 -2.96 1.09
C ARG A 83 16.82 -3.90 -0.10
N GLN A 84 17.53 -5.01 -0.18
CA GLN A 84 17.31 -6.02 -1.22
C GLN A 84 15.98 -6.75 -1.02
N ASP A 85 15.59 -6.99 0.24
CA ASP A 85 14.31 -7.63 0.56
C ASP A 85 13.14 -6.72 0.18
N LEU A 86 13.26 -5.40 0.39
CA LEU A 86 12.24 -4.45 -0.04
C LEU A 86 11.93 -4.55 -1.54
N SER A 87 12.95 -4.69 -2.39
CA SER A 87 12.75 -4.86 -3.83
C SER A 87 12.03 -6.17 -4.18
N LYS A 88 12.26 -7.25 -3.42
CA LYS A 88 11.56 -8.53 -3.58
C LYS A 88 10.12 -8.42 -3.08
N ILE A 89 9.92 -7.83 -1.90
CA ILE A 89 8.61 -7.59 -1.28
C ILE A 89 7.72 -6.78 -2.21
N ALA A 90 8.23 -5.69 -2.81
CA ALA A 90 7.48 -4.87 -3.76
C ALA A 90 6.95 -5.70 -4.94
N GLN A 91 7.79 -6.55 -5.53
CA GLN A 91 7.39 -7.41 -6.65
C GLN A 91 6.34 -8.44 -6.25
N VAL A 92 6.49 -9.05 -5.07
CA VAL A 92 5.52 -10.02 -4.53
C VAL A 92 4.18 -9.33 -4.25
N PHE A 93 4.18 -8.16 -3.63
CA PHE A 93 2.96 -7.40 -3.35
C PHE A 93 2.19 -7.06 -4.62
N ILE A 94 2.88 -6.61 -5.67
CA ILE A 94 2.24 -6.33 -6.96
C ILE A 94 1.69 -7.59 -7.61
N ARG A 95 2.43 -8.70 -7.58
CA ARG A 95 1.95 -9.99 -8.10
C ARG A 95 0.67 -10.43 -7.39
N VAL A 96 0.65 -10.38 -6.05
CA VAL A 96 -0.53 -10.75 -5.25
C VAL A 96 -1.68 -9.79 -5.56
N TRP A 97 -1.44 -8.49 -5.54
CA TRP A 97 -2.46 -7.48 -5.84
C TRP A 97 -3.07 -7.67 -7.24
N GLN A 98 -2.26 -7.96 -8.26
CA GLN A 98 -2.74 -8.24 -9.62
C GLN A 98 -3.68 -9.45 -9.68
N GLN A 99 -3.45 -10.48 -8.87
CA GLN A 99 -4.32 -11.66 -8.82
C GLN A 99 -5.70 -11.34 -8.21
N TYR A 100 -5.75 -10.44 -7.24
CA TYR A 100 -7.01 -10.01 -6.63
C TYR A 100 -7.76 -8.96 -7.45
N ASN A 101 -7.04 -8.06 -8.13
CA ASN A 101 -7.63 -6.88 -8.79
C ASN A 101 -7.96 -7.09 -10.27
N HIS A 102 -7.31 -8.04 -10.96
CA HIS A 102 -7.80 -8.47 -12.26
C HIS A 102 -9.03 -9.34 -12.04
N GLN A 103 -10.19 -8.75 -12.33
CA GLN A 103 -11.50 -9.40 -12.29
C GLN A 103 -11.40 -10.84 -12.80
N ARG A 104 -11.99 -11.79 -12.05
CA ARG A 104 -12.44 -13.06 -12.62
C ARG A 104 -13.01 -12.75 -13.99
N ILE A 105 -12.38 -13.31 -15.03
CA ILE A 105 -12.72 -13.09 -16.43
C ILE A 105 -14.25 -13.10 -16.52
N ALA A 106 -14.85 -11.97 -16.91
CA ALA A 106 -16.28 -11.94 -17.14
C ALA A 106 -16.55 -12.94 -18.26
N TYR A 107 -17.34 -13.98 -17.97
CA TYR A 107 -17.68 -14.96 -18.99
C TYR A 107 -18.23 -14.23 -20.21
N PRO A 108 -17.73 -14.51 -21.42
CA PRO A 108 -18.25 -13.87 -22.62
C PRO A 108 -19.75 -14.13 -22.68
N LYS A 109 -20.54 -13.06 -22.79
CA LYS A 109 -22.02 -13.13 -22.81
C LYS A 109 -22.58 -14.07 -23.90
N GLY A 110 -21.76 -14.43 -24.89
CA GLY A 110 -22.09 -15.41 -25.94
C GLY A 110 -22.04 -16.88 -25.49
N ALA A 111 -21.42 -17.22 -24.36
CA ALA A 111 -21.35 -18.60 -23.87
C ALA A 111 -22.67 -19.12 -23.27
N LEU A 112 -23.66 -18.25 -23.07
CA LEU A 112 -24.98 -18.60 -22.53
C LEU A 112 -26.08 -18.69 -23.60
N ASN A 113 -25.77 -18.37 -24.86
CA ASN A 113 -26.73 -18.45 -25.95
C ASN A 113 -26.53 -19.77 -26.72
N CYS A 114 -27.03 -20.88 -26.16
CA CYS A 114 -27.34 -22.07 -26.94
C CYS A 114 -28.53 -21.76 -27.86
N GLN A 115 -28.28 -21.17 -29.03
CA GLN A 115 -29.31 -21.09 -30.05
C GLN A 115 -29.50 -22.48 -30.66
N SER A 116 -30.60 -23.12 -30.28
CA SER A 116 -31.13 -24.31 -30.93
C SER A 116 -31.40 -24.00 -32.40
N SER A 117 -30.68 -24.67 -33.30
CA SER A 117 -30.96 -24.60 -34.74
C SER A 117 -32.35 -25.21 -35.04
N PRO A 118 -33.28 -24.49 -35.69
CA PRO A 118 -34.45 -25.14 -36.27
C PRO A 118 -34.06 -25.88 -37.55
N LYS A 119 -34.64 -27.07 -37.73
CA LYS A 119 -34.55 -27.92 -38.92
C LYS A 119 -35.10 -27.25 -40.17
#